data_AF-W2TV17-F1
#
_entry.id   AF-W2TV17-F1
#
_cell.length_a   1.000
_cell.length_b   1.000
_cell.length_c   1.000
_cell.angle_alpha   90.00
_cell.angle_beta   90.00
_cell.angle_gamma   90.00
#
_symmetry.space_group_name_H-M   'P 1'
#
loop_
_entity.id
_entity.type
_entity.pdbx_description
1 polymer ?
#
loop_
_entity_poly.entity_id
_entity_poly.type
_entity_poly.pdbx_seq_one_letter_code
_entity_poly.pdbx_strand_id
1 'polypeptide(L)'
;MEFKKIIRDQKMTKGDREIALDDWADKHGLTKEYQKYKNATKTAREETRKSIKEALRNVQQFFEELEKIEDNQNQTYKEEKDQIRETCQALDSRGRRLVNCISNLYTVPVSYSGKQRRFSLFEDLFLDEPFLLSNPASKLKSLFSW
;
A
#
# COMPACT_ATOMS: atom_id res chain seq x y z
N MET A 1 -12.23 -32.51 -7.61
CA MET A 1 -12.51 -31.46 -8.61
C MET A 1 -11.25 -31.17 -9.42
N GLU A 2 -11.31 -31.33 -10.74
CA GLU A 2 -10.21 -31.19 -11.72
C GLU A 2 -9.60 -29.77 -11.73
N PHE A 3 -10.42 -28.73 -11.78
CA PHE A 3 -10.01 -27.33 -11.64
C PHE A 3 -9.10 -27.06 -10.42
N LYS A 4 -9.48 -27.57 -9.23
CA LYS A 4 -8.69 -27.40 -8.00
C LYS A 4 -7.33 -28.11 -8.09
N LYS A 5 -7.23 -29.21 -8.84
CA LYS A 5 -5.96 -29.92 -9.06
C LYS A 5 -5.02 -29.05 -9.91
N ILE A 6 -5.52 -28.50 -11.02
CA ILE A 6 -4.75 -27.63 -11.93
C ILE A 6 -4.21 -26.39 -11.19
N ILE A 7 -5.04 -25.73 -10.37
CA ILE A 7 -4.63 -24.52 -9.64
C ILE A 7 -3.61 -24.80 -8.53
N ARG A 8 -3.74 -25.94 -7.85
CA ARG A 8 -2.88 -26.31 -6.71
C ARG A 8 -1.61 -27.03 -7.12
N ASP A 9 -1.47 -27.38 -8.40
CA ASP A 9 -0.24 -28.02 -8.88
C ASP A 9 0.92 -27.02 -8.82
N GLN A 10 1.84 -27.28 -7.89
CA GLN A 10 3.03 -26.47 -7.66
C GLN A 10 4.16 -26.79 -8.66
N LYS A 11 4.07 -27.91 -9.38
CA LYS A 11 5.06 -28.34 -10.37
C LYS A 11 4.80 -27.76 -11.76
N MET A 12 3.55 -27.37 -12.03
CA MET A 12 3.17 -26.72 -13.30
C MET A 12 3.70 -25.29 -13.38
N THR A 13 4.21 -24.93 -14.56
CA THR A 13 4.49 -23.52 -14.84
C THR A 13 3.18 -22.73 -14.98
N LYS A 14 3.27 -21.39 -14.92
CA LYS A 14 2.10 -20.54 -15.14
C LYS A 14 1.53 -20.71 -16.56
N GLY A 15 2.39 -20.91 -17.57
CA GLY A 15 1.97 -21.14 -18.95
C GLY A 15 1.23 -22.46 -19.10
N ASP A 16 1.79 -23.54 -18.57
CA ASP A 16 1.15 -24.87 -18.61
C ASP A 16 -0.19 -24.85 -17.88
N ARG A 17 -0.27 -24.11 -16.76
CA ARG A 17 -1.51 -23.95 -16.00
C ARG A 17 -2.57 -23.21 -16.80
N GLU A 18 -2.19 -22.16 -17.54
CA GLU A 18 -3.12 -21.44 -18.40
C GLU A 18 -3.67 -22.35 -19.50
N ILE A 19 -2.80 -23.12 -20.17
CA ILE A 19 -3.22 -24.10 -21.19
C ILE A 19 -4.18 -25.12 -20.59
N ALA A 20 -3.83 -25.74 -19.46
CA ALA A 20 -4.68 -26.74 -18.81
C ALA A 20 -6.04 -26.18 -18.35
N LEU A 21 -6.10 -24.90 -17.97
CA LEU A 21 -7.36 -24.25 -17.62
C LEU A 21 -8.19 -23.85 -18.86
N ASP A 22 -7.53 -23.48 -19.96
CA ASP A 22 -8.18 -23.26 -21.25
C ASP A 22 -8.80 -24.58 -21.75
N ASP A 23 -8.07 -25.70 -21.70
CA ASP A 23 -8.56 -27.05 -22.06
C ASP A 23 -9.69 -27.51 -21.13
N TRP A 24 -9.56 -27.26 -19.81
CA TRP A 24 -10.60 -27.57 -18.84
C TRP A 24 -11.88 -26.78 -19.14
N ALA A 25 -11.77 -25.50 -19.48
CA ALA A 25 -12.93 -24.67 -19.81
C ALA A 25 -13.62 -25.18 -21.09
N ASP A 26 -12.86 -25.57 -22.10
CA ASP A 26 -13.39 -26.13 -23.36
C ASP A 26 -14.14 -27.45 -23.12
N LYS A 27 -13.51 -28.39 -22.40
CA LYS A 27 -14.10 -29.68 -22.00
C LYS A 27 -15.44 -29.55 -21.29
N HIS A 28 -15.64 -28.45 -20.56
CA HIS A 28 -16.85 -28.19 -19.78
C HIS A 28 -17.80 -27.16 -20.41
N GLY A 29 -17.50 -26.66 -21.62
CA GLY A 29 -18.32 -25.65 -22.29
C GLY A 29 -18.34 -24.28 -21.60
N LEU A 30 -17.33 -23.98 -20.78
CA LEU A 30 -17.18 -22.77 -19.97
C LEU A 30 -16.19 -21.76 -20.58
N THR A 31 -15.83 -21.93 -21.84
CA THR A 31 -14.78 -21.13 -22.51
C THR A 31 -15.07 -19.63 -22.41
N LYS A 32 -16.32 -19.20 -22.62
CA LYS A 32 -16.68 -17.76 -22.58
C LYS A 32 -16.52 -17.18 -21.17
N GLU A 33 -17.06 -17.89 -20.17
CA GLU A 33 -17.01 -17.50 -18.76
C GLU A 33 -15.58 -17.46 -18.25
N TYR A 34 -14.78 -18.48 -18.61
CA TYR A 34 -13.38 -18.55 -18.23
C TYR A 34 -12.54 -17.45 -18.89
N GLN A 35 -12.73 -17.16 -20.18
CA GLN A 35 -12.03 -16.05 -20.84
C GLN A 35 -12.41 -14.70 -20.23
N LYS A 36 -13.69 -14.48 -19.88
CA LYS A 36 -14.12 -13.28 -19.17
C LYS A 36 -13.41 -13.16 -17.81
N TYR A 37 -13.34 -14.24 -17.05
CA TYR A 37 -12.61 -14.28 -15.77
C TYR A 37 -11.10 -14.01 -15.94
N LYS A 38 -10.45 -14.66 -16.92
CA LYS A 38 -9.03 -14.51 -17.25
C LYS A 38 -8.70 -13.06 -17.58
N ASN A 39 -9.48 -12.43 -18.44
CA ASN A 39 -9.31 -11.04 -18.85
C ASN A 39 -9.53 -10.07 -17.68
N ALA A 40 -10.63 -10.23 -16.92
CA ALA A 40 -10.90 -9.38 -15.76
C ALA A 40 -9.78 -9.47 -14.70
N THR A 41 -9.25 -10.67 -14.46
CA THR A 41 -8.14 -10.88 -13.52
C THR A 41 -6.85 -10.23 -14.03
N LYS A 42 -6.58 -10.29 -15.34
CA LYS A 42 -5.41 -9.63 -15.94
C LYS A 42 -5.51 -8.11 -15.79
N THR A 43 -6.65 -7.52 -16.16
CA THR A 43 -6.91 -6.09 -16.02
C THR A 43 -6.76 -5.64 -14.57
N ALA A 44 -7.39 -6.33 -13.61
CA ALA A 44 -7.29 -5.98 -12.19
C ALA A 44 -5.85 -6.01 -11.67
N ARG A 45 -5.02 -6.96 -12.13
CA ARG A 45 -3.58 -7.03 -11.77
C ARG A 45 -2.81 -5.85 -12.35
N GLU A 46 -3.08 -5.47 -13.58
CA GLU A 46 -2.43 -4.33 -14.25
C GLU A 46 -2.82 -3.01 -13.58
N GLU A 47 -4.10 -2.81 -13.28
CA GLU A 47 -4.61 -1.66 -12.53
C GLU A 47 -3.98 -1.58 -11.14
N THR A 48 -3.92 -2.70 -10.41
CA THR A 48 -3.26 -2.75 -9.09
C THR A 48 -1.80 -2.32 -9.18
N ARG A 49 -1.05 -2.83 -10.18
CA ARG A 49 0.35 -2.44 -10.38
C ARG A 49 0.49 -0.95 -10.71
N LYS A 50 -0.42 -0.40 -11.51
CA LYS A 50 -0.45 1.04 -11.82
C LYS A 50 -0.70 1.86 -10.56
N SER A 51 -1.71 1.52 -9.77
CA SER A 51 -2.02 2.19 -8.51
C SER A 51 -0.89 2.11 -7.49
N ILE A 52 -0.16 0.98 -7.42
CA ILE A 52 1.03 0.86 -6.55
C ILE A 52 2.11 1.85 -6.99
N LYS A 53 2.42 1.92 -8.30
CA LYS A 53 3.43 2.86 -8.81
C LYS A 53 3.05 4.32 -8.56
N GLU A 54 1.78 4.65 -8.74
CA GLU A 54 1.25 5.99 -8.47
C GLU A 54 1.35 6.35 -6.99
N ALA A 55 0.98 5.43 -6.09
CA ALA A 55 1.13 5.64 -4.66
C ALA A 55 2.59 5.87 -4.25
N LEU A 56 3.53 5.08 -4.80
CA LEU A 56 4.97 5.28 -4.53
C LEU A 56 5.46 6.65 -5.02
N ARG A 57 5.00 7.12 -6.18
CA ARG A 57 5.34 8.45 -6.69
C ARG A 57 4.81 9.56 -5.79
N ASN A 58 3.56 9.46 -5.35
CA ASN A 58 2.94 10.47 -4.48
C ASN A 58 3.65 10.52 -3.11
N VAL A 59 4.05 9.36 -2.58
CA VAL A 59 4.82 9.29 -1.33
C VAL A 59 6.22 9.91 -1.49
N GLN A 60 6.89 9.67 -2.62
CA GLN A 60 8.17 10.32 -2.90
C GLN A 60 8.01 11.85 -2.93
N GLN A 61 7.02 12.35 -3.67
CA GLN A 61 6.74 13.79 -3.75
C GLN A 61 6.43 14.40 -2.39
N PHE A 62 5.67 13.69 -1.54
CA PHE A 62 5.39 14.12 -0.18
C PHE A 62 6.68 14.36 0.62
N PHE A 63 7.63 13.41 0.60
CA PHE A 63 8.87 13.56 1.36
C PHE A 63 9.78 14.66 0.78
N GLU A 64 9.80 14.85 -0.54
CA GLU A 64 10.52 15.97 -1.19
C GLU A 64 9.92 17.33 -0.83
N GLU A 65 8.59 17.42 -0.66
CA GLU A 65 7.92 18.64 -0.19
C GLU A 65 8.18 18.88 1.29
N LEU A 66 8.13 17.83 2.10
CA LEU A 66 8.41 17.90 3.53
C LEU A 66 9.84 18.40 3.79
N GLU A 67 10.83 17.88 3.06
CA GLU A 67 12.24 18.34 3.15
C GLU A 67 12.36 19.84 2.86
N LYS A 68 11.68 20.34 1.82
CA LYS A 68 11.68 21.77 1.48
C LYS A 68 11.05 22.65 2.56
N ILE A 69 10.00 22.15 3.22
CA ILE A 69 9.34 22.87 4.32
C ILE A 69 10.29 22.90 5.53
N GLU A 70 10.87 21.76 5.91
CA GLU A 70 11.77 21.64 7.06
C GLU A 70 13.06 22.47 6.90
N ASP A 71 13.59 22.55 5.68
CA ASP A 71 14.81 23.31 5.39
C ASP A 71 14.58 24.83 5.22
N ASN A 72 13.31 25.28 5.20
CA ASN A 72 12.99 26.69 4.98
C ASN A 72 13.18 27.53 6.25
N GLN A 73 14.38 28.11 6.38
CA GLN A 73 14.74 28.97 7.52
C GLN A 73 14.00 30.32 7.58
N ASN A 74 13.24 30.67 6.55
CA ASN A 74 12.54 31.96 6.47
C ASN A 74 11.09 31.91 6.96
N GLN A 75 10.62 30.75 7.41
CA GLN A 75 9.25 30.58 7.89
C GLN A 75 9.16 30.60 9.41
N THR A 76 8.01 31.04 9.91
CA THR A 76 7.63 30.86 11.30
C THR A 76 7.22 29.41 11.54
N TYR A 77 7.36 28.96 12.79
CA TYR A 77 6.90 27.63 13.20
C TYR A 77 5.40 27.37 12.92
N LYS A 78 4.57 28.43 12.92
CA LYS A 78 3.15 28.30 12.59
C LYS A 78 2.96 28.00 11.11
N GLU A 79 3.64 28.74 10.24
CA GLU A 79 3.59 28.54 8.79
C GLU A 79 4.10 27.17 8.39
N GLU A 80 5.22 26.73 8.99
CA GLU A 80 5.76 25.38 8.81
C GLU A 80 4.71 24.31 9.16
N LYS A 81 4.07 24.43 10.33
CA LYS A 81 3.04 23.48 10.78
C LYS A 81 1.81 23.47 9.86
N ASP A 82 1.37 24.63 9.40
CA ASP A 82 0.22 24.75 8.50
C ASP A 82 0.54 24.12 7.14
N GLN A 83 1.75 24.32 6.61
CA GLN A 83 2.20 23.70 5.36
C GLN A 83 2.33 22.18 5.47
N ILE A 84 2.93 21.66 6.54
CA ILE A 84 3.00 20.21 6.78
C ILE A 84 1.59 19.60 6.81
N ARG A 85 0.62 20.29 7.45
CA ARG A 85 -0.77 19.84 7.50
C ARG A 85 -1.40 19.81 6.10
N GLU A 86 -1.20 20.83 5.29
CA GLU A 86 -1.71 20.88 3.91
C GLU A 86 -1.11 19.75 3.05
N THR A 87 0.20 19.53 3.13
CA THR A 87 0.89 18.44 2.43
C THR A 87 0.39 17.07 2.89
N CYS A 88 0.08 16.87 4.18
CA CYS A 88 -0.56 15.66 4.68
C CYS A 88 -2.00 15.48 4.18
N GLN A 89 -2.77 16.58 4.07
CA GLN A 89 -4.15 16.55 3.58
C GLN A 89 -4.23 16.17 2.10
N ALA A 90 -3.24 16.58 1.29
CA ALA A 90 -3.15 16.24 -0.13
C ALA A 90 -2.97 14.74 -0.40
N LEU A 91 -2.48 13.97 0.58
CA LEU A 91 -2.38 12.51 0.46
C LEU A 91 -3.73 11.82 0.59
N ASP A 92 -3.96 10.84 -0.29
CA ASP A 92 -5.06 9.90 -0.18
C ASP A 92 -4.84 8.89 0.97
N SER A 93 -5.89 8.17 1.37
CA SER A 93 -5.84 7.24 2.51
C SER A 93 -4.71 6.19 2.41
N ARG A 94 -4.31 5.78 1.20
CA ARG A 94 -3.24 4.81 0.99
C ARG A 94 -1.87 5.46 1.13
N GLY A 95 -1.67 6.65 0.55
CA GLY A 95 -0.47 7.46 0.71
C GLY A 95 -0.18 7.77 2.17
N ARG A 96 -1.20 8.17 2.94
CA ARG A 96 -1.08 8.43 4.39
C ARG A 96 -0.57 7.21 5.16
N ARG A 97 -1.12 6.02 4.87
CA ARG A 97 -0.66 4.77 5.49
C ARG A 97 0.78 4.44 5.13
N LEU A 98 1.17 4.61 3.86
CA LEU A 98 2.53 4.36 3.41
C LEU A 98 3.53 5.32 4.06
N VAL A 99 3.23 6.61 4.11
CA VAL A 99 4.04 7.62 4.80
C VAL A 99 4.20 7.24 6.27
N ASN A 100 3.10 6.95 6.97
CA ASN A 100 3.16 6.55 8.38
C ASN A 100 4.04 5.29 8.58
N CYS A 101 3.88 4.26 7.73
CA CYS A 101 4.73 3.07 7.77
C CYS A 101 6.21 3.40 7.58
N ILE A 102 6.56 4.21 6.58
CA ILE A 102 7.95 4.59 6.29
C ILE A 102 8.52 5.43 7.44
N SER A 103 7.81 6.45 7.90
CA SER A 103 8.24 7.31 9.00
C SER A 103 8.50 6.52 10.28
N ASN A 104 7.65 5.54 10.61
CA ASN A 104 7.82 4.65 11.76
C ASN A 104 9.04 3.72 11.64
N LEU A 105 9.38 3.30 10.42
CA LEU A 105 10.53 2.41 10.18
C LEU A 105 11.87 3.14 10.29
N TYR A 106 11.92 4.40 9.88
CA TYR A 106 13.15 5.20 9.81
C TYR A 106 13.22 6.28 10.89
N THR A 107 12.48 6.10 11.99
CA THR A 107 12.54 7.02 13.13
C THR A 107 13.94 6.99 13.73
N VAL A 108 14.66 8.09 13.62
CA VAL A 108 15.93 8.28 14.33
C VAL A 108 15.61 8.63 15.78
N PRO A 109 16.13 7.89 16.78
CA PRO A 109 16.05 8.34 18.18
C PRO A 109 16.90 9.60 18.33
N VAL A 110 16.25 10.76 18.43
CA VAL A 110 16.97 12.03 18.57
C VAL A 110 17.40 12.19 20.03
N SER A 111 18.69 11.96 20.29
CA SER A 111 19.33 12.40 21.54
C SER A 111 19.74 13.86 21.39
N TYR A 112 18.92 14.81 21.88
CA TYR A 112 19.39 16.02 22.55
C TYR A 112 18.21 16.61 23.34
N SER A 113 18.48 16.97 24.59
CA SER A 113 17.51 17.43 25.58
C SER A 113 16.73 18.65 25.09
N GLY A 114 15.44 18.48 24.79
CA GLY A 114 14.57 19.59 24.41
C GLY A 114 13.30 19.19 23.68
N LYS A 115 12.51 18.28 24.27
CA LYS A 115 11.12 17.92 23.89
C LYS A 115 10.90 17.56 22.40
N GLN A 116 10.78 16.25 22.19
CA GLN A 116 10.10 15.56 21.09
C GLN A 116 9.16 16.47 20.26
N ARG A 117 9.52 16.77 19.01
CA ARG A 117 8.63 17.50 18.08
C ARG A 117 8.32 16.77 16.77
N ARG A 118 9.28 15.99 16.23
CA ARG A 118 9.07 15.30 14.94
C ARG A 118 7.93 14.27 14.98
N PHE A 119 7.79 13.53 16.08
CA PHE A 119 6.77 12.47 16.18
C PHE A 119 5.37 12.96 16.56
N SER A 120 5.28 13.97 17.44
CA SER A 120 3.97 14.49 17.88
C SER A 120 3.19 15.09 16.72
N LEU A 121 3.85 15.72 15.74
CA LEU A 121 3.17 16.31 14.59
C LEU A 121 2.53 15.25 13.68
N PHE A 122 3.21 14.14 13.41
CA PHE A 122 2.67 13.08 12.55
C PHE A 122 1.63 12.23 13.27
N GLU A 123 1.86 11.87 14.52
CA GLU A 123 0.84 11.18 15.32
C GLU A 123 -0.43 12.04 15.45
N ASP A 124 -0.32 13.33 15.79
CA ASP A 124 -1.49 14.21 15.89
C ASP A 124 -2.21 14.42 14.55
N LEU A 125 -1.50 14.43 13.41
CA LEU A 125 -2.11 14.67 12.09
C LEU A 125 -2.71 13.41 11.44
N PHE A 126 -2.21 12.22 11.79
CA PHE A 126 -2.66 10.96 11.21
C PHE A 126 -3.60 10.16 12.15
N LEU A 127 -3.57 10.38 13.47
CA LEU A 127 -4.38 9.64 14.46
C LEU A 127 -5.80 10.19 14.69
N ASP A 128 -6.15 11.34 14.12
CA ASP A 128 -7.53 11.88 14.17
C ASP A 128 -8.55 11.04 13.35
N GLU A 129 -8.10 10.01 12.62
CA GLU A 129 -8.97 9.01 12.00
C GLU A 129 -9.19 7.82 12.97
N PRO A 130 -10.43 7.55 13.44
CA PRO A 130 -10.74 6.61 14.54
C PRO A 130 -10.53 5.12 14.22
N PHE A 131 -9.81 4.78 13.14
CA PHE A 131 -9.59 3.39 12.70
C PHE A 131 -8.19 2.83 13.03
N LEU A 132 -7.32 3.59 13.71
CA LEU A 132 -5.89 3.28 13.82
C LEU A 132 -5.44 2.47 15.05
N LEU A 133 -6.34 1.87 15.83
CA LEU A 133 -5.95 0.93 16.90
C LEU A 133 -6.04 -0.56 16.53
N SER A 134 -6.32 -0.92 15.27
CA SER A 134 -6.15 -2.30 14.82
C SER A 134 -4.81 -2.46 14.10
N ASN A 135 -3.78 -2.75 14.88
CA ASN A 135 -2.48 -3.21 14.40
C ASN A 135 -2.69 -4.38 13.40
N PRO A 136 -2.41 -4.23 12.09
CA PRO A 136 -2.58 -5.31 11.13
C PRO A 136 -1.51 -6.41 11.30
N ALA A 137 -0.40 -6.14 12.00
CA ALA A 137 0.64 -7.13 12.25
C ALA A 137 0.22 -8.24 13.23
N SER A 138 -0.83 -8.02 14.03
CA SER A 138 -1.44 -9.10 14.86
C SER A 138 -2.47 -9.93 14.09
N LYS A 139 -3.08 -9.38 13.02
CA LYS A 139 -4.09 -10.08 12.19
C LYS A 139 -3.51 -10.94 11.06
N LEU A 140 -2.30 -10.66 10.61
CA LEU A 140 -1.63 -11.49 9.59
C LEU A 140 -1.11 -12.82 10.12
N LYS A 141 -0.93 -12.96 11.45
CA LYS A 141 -0.57 -14.26 12.07
C LYS A 141 -1.74 -15.25 12.13
N SER A 142 -3.00 -14.79 12.01
CA SER A 142 -4.18 -15.67 12.03
C SER A 142 -4.70 -16.07 10.65
N LEU A 143 -4.09 -15.59 9.56
CA LEU A 143 -4.52 -15.92 8.18
C LEU A 143 -3.68 -17.03 7.53
N PHE A 144 -2.63 -17.52 8.21
CA PHE A 144 -1.76 -18.61 7.74
C PHE A 144 -1.69 -19.80 8.71
N SER A 145 -2.60 -19.89 9.67
CA SER A 145 -2.89 -21.14 10.38
C SER A 145 -4.11 -21.81 9.74
N TRP A 146 -3.99 -23.10 9.46
CA TRP A 146 -4.90 -24.02 8.74
C TRP A 146 -4.53 -24.27 7.27
#